data_AF-A0ABD2SPN3-F1
#
_entry.id   AF-A0ABD2SPN3-F1
#
_cell.length_a   1.000
_cell.length_b   1.000
_cell.length_c   1.000
_cell.angle_alpha   90.00
_cell.angle_beta   90.00
_cell.angle_gamma   90.00
#
_symmetry.space_group_name_H-M   'P 1'
#
loop_
_entity.id
_entity.type
_entity.pdbx_description
1 polymer ?
#
loop_
_entity_poly.entity_id
_entity_poly.type
_entity_poly.pdbx_seq_one_letter_code
_entity_poly.pdbx_strand_id
1 'polypeptide(L)'
;MRSPIFAKLCDGMVHIMLESLTSGLRKSDALHPKLKQSFVKYGQRCHGKPVGEELAIQTAANLLMLHAAQGVVCFQLVFIARVIYVDRQTLLEYEQYSKEYTEQVDQFREEKEHEINRLRRKLKVLKQVEDKMSKAAIRARAKATESEP
;
A
#
# COMPACT_ATOMS: atom_id res chain seq x y z
N MET A 1 5.96 -10.00 3.81
CA MET A 1 6.22 -11.45 3.65
C MET A 1 6.05 -12.14 5.00
N ARG A 2 5.15 -13.13 5.13
CA ARG A 2 5.00 -13.89 6.38
C ARG A 2 6.27 -14.73 6.63
N SER A 3 6.70 -14.81 7.90
CA SER A 3 7.84 -15.67 8.29
C SER A 3 7.57 -17.13 7.90
N PRO A 4 8.55 -17.86 7.32
CA PRO A 4 8.40 -19.28 6.95
C PRO A 4 7.96 -20.17 8.13
N ILE A 5 8.35 -19.79 9.35
CA ILE A 5 7.98 -20.49 10.58
C ILE A 5 6.49 -20.28 10.90
N PHE A 6 6.00 -19.05 10.75
CA PHE A 6 4.60 -18.72 10.98
C PHE A 6 3.67 -19.42 9.97
N ALA A 7 4.08 -19.50 8.70
CA ALA A 7 3.32 -20.21 7.66
C ALA A 7 3.15 -21.70 8.00
N LYS A 8 4.25 -22.39 8.36
CA LYS A 8 4.21 -23.80 8.78
C LYS A 8 3.34 -24.02 10.03
N LEU A 9 3.36 -23.07 10.97
CA LEU A 9 2.54 -23.14 12.18
C LEU A 9 1.05 -23.03 11.84
N CYS A 10 0.68 -22.12 10.94
CA CYS A 10 -0.69 -22.00 10.44
C CYS A 10 -1.14 -23.27 9.70
N ASP A 11 -0.32 -23.82 8.81
CA ASP A 11 -0.64 -25.03 8.05
C ASP A 11 -0.84 -26.23 8.99
N GLY A 12 0.04 -26.39 9.98
CA GLY A 12 -0.09 -27.44 11.00
C GLY A 12 -1.36 -27.29 11.85
N MET A 13 -1.67 -26.06 12.29
CA MET A 13 -2.90 -25.79 13.05
C MET A 13 -4.16 -26.08 12.24
N VAL A 14 -4.21 -25.63 10.97
CA VAL A 14 -5.34 -25.91 10.08
C VAL A 14 -5.49 -27.40 9.90
N HIS A 15 -4.40 -28.13 9.65
CA HIS A 15 -4.43 -29.58 9.47
C HIS A 15 -5.00 -30.30 10.71
N ILE A 16 -4.50 -29.97 11.91
CA ILE A 16 -4.94 -30.58 13.17
C ILE A 16 -6.42 -30.30 13.43
N MET A 17 -6.87 -29.06 13.24
CA MET A 17 -8.28 -28.69 13.41
C MET A 17 -9.17 -29.39 12.39
N LEU A 18 -8.75 -29.45 11.12
CA LEU A 18 -9.50 -30.09 10.04
C LEU A 18 -9.66 -31.59 10.31
N GLU A 19 -8.59 -32.28 10.70
CA GLU A 19 -8.63 -33.71 11.03
C GLU A 19 -9.51 -33.99 12.26
N SER A 20 -9.36 -33.18 13.30
CA SER A 20 -10.14 -33.34 14.54
C SER A 20 -11.63 -33.15 14.28
N LEU A 21 -11.99 -32.12 13.50
CA LEU A 21 -13.38 -31.84 13.13
C LEU A 21 -13.93 -32.92 12.20
N THR A 22 -13.17 -33.34 11.18
CA THR A 22 -13.57 -34.41 10.26
C THR A 22 -13.77 -35.73 10.99
N SER A 23 -12.85 -36.09 11.88
CA SER A 23 -12.93 -37.31 12.72
C SER A 23 -14.17 -37.30 13.62
N GLY A 24 -14.45 -36.16 14.26
CA GLY A 24 -15.66 -35.98 15.08
C GLY A 24 -16.95 -36.10 14.28
N LEU A 25 -17.01 -35.47 13.10
CA LEU A 25 -18.19 -35.53 12.22
C LEU A 25 -18.43 -36.92 11.61
N ARG A 26 -17.35 -37.68 11.37
CA ARG A 26 -17.47 -39.07 10.88
C ARG A 26 -18.00 -40.02 11.95
N LYS A 27 -17.67 -39.79 13.21
CA LYS A 27 -18.18 -40.56 14.36
C LYS A 27 -19.61 -40.11 14.67
N SER A 28 -20.57 -40.70 13.98
CA SER A 28 -21.98 -40.29 14.00
C SER A 28 -22.63 -40.30 15.39
N ASP A 29 -22.03 -41.00 16.34
CA ASP A 29 -22.60 -41.32 17.65
C ASP A 29 -22.77 -40.09 18.54
N ALA A 30 -21.98 -39.04 18.30
CA ALA A 30 -22.06 -37.77 19.01
C ALA A 30 -22.88 -36.71 18.25
N LEU A 31 -23.38 -37.00 17.04
CA LEU A 31 -24.15 -36.04 16.26
C LEU A 31 -25.60 -35.99 16.74
N HIS A 32 -26.13 -34.77 16.85
CA HIS A 32 -27.55 -34.56 17.09
C HIS A 32 -28.40 -35.27 16.00
N PRO A 33 -29.52 -35.94 16.33
CA PRO A 33 -30.28 -36.76 15.37
C PRO A 33 -30.69 -36.04 14.09
N LYS A 34 -31.14 -34.78 14.19
CA LYS A 34 -31.48 -33.95 13.01
C LYS A 34 -30.27 -33.67 12.10
N LEU A 35 -29.09 -33.50 12.70
CA LEU A 35 -27.85 -33.26 11.97
C LEU A 35 -27.41 -34.56 11.29
N LYS A 36 -27.47 -35.70 12.00
CA LYS A 36 -27.20 -37.02 11.44
C LYS A 36 -28.09 -37.31 10.22
N GLN A 37 -29.40 -37.06 10.32
CA GLN A 37 -30.33 -37.25 9.20
C GLN A 37 -30.00 -36.36 8.00
N SER A 38 -29.58 -35.12 8.25
CA SER A 38 -29.14 -34.20 7.20
C SER A 38 -27.87 -34.71 6.51
N PHE A 39 -26.89 -35.20 7.27
CA PHE A 39 -25.66 -35.80 6.74
C PHE A 39 -25.96 -37.05 5.91
N VAL A 40 -26.81 -37.95 6.39
CA VAL A 40 -27.24 -39.12 5.62
C VAL A 40 -27.89 -38.68 4.31
N LYS A 41 -28.89 -37.79 4.36
CA LYS A 41 -29.60 -37.32 3.14
C LYS A 41 -28.67 -36.65 2.14
N TYR A 42 -27.74 -35.82 2.62
CA TYR A 42 -26.78 -35.14 1.77
C TYR A 42 -25.78 -36.12 1.16
N GLY A 43 -25.20 -37.01 1.97
CA GLY A 43 -24.26 -38.03 1.50
C GLY A 43 -24.88 -39.00 0.50
N GLN A 44 -26.11 -39.46 0.74
CA GLN A 44 -26.84 -40.35 -0.19
C GLN A 44 -27.01 -39.73 -1.57
N ARG A 45 -27.23 -38.41 -1.67
CA ARG A 45 -27.37 -37.71 -2.96
C ARG A 45 -26.09 -37.73 -3.80
N CYS A 46 -24.94 -37.94 -3.17
CA CYS A 46 -23.65 -37.99 -3.86
C CYS A 46 -23.36 -39.37 -4.48
N HIS A 47 -24.18 -40.38 -4.18
CA HIS A 47 -24.03 -41.73 -4.68
C HIS A 47 -25.14 -42.08 -5.68
N GLY A 48 -24.80 -42.78 -6.76
CA GLY A 48 -25.78 -43.21 -7.77
C GLY A 48 -26.69 -44.38 -7.30
N LYS A 49 -26.36 -44.99 -6.16
CA LYS A 49 -27.13 -46.07 -5.52
C LYS A 49 -27.17 -45.84 -4.00
N PRO A 50 -28.20 -46.34 -3.29
CA PRO A 50 -28.26 -46.25 -1.84
C PRO A 50 -27.03 -46.90 -1.19
N VAL A 51 -26.37 -46.17 -0.29
CA VAL A 51 -25.23 -46.66 0.50
C VAL A 51 -25.62 -46.83 1.97
N GLY A 52 -24.77 -47.48 2.78
CA GLY A 52 -24.98 -47.51 4.23
C GLY A 52 -24.91 -46.11 4.85
N GLU A 53 -25.63 -45.89 5.95
CA GLU A 53 -25.66 -44.58 6.64
C GLU A 53 -24.27 -44.07 7.00
N GLU A 54 -23.38 -44.96 7.44
CA GLU A 54 -22.02 -44.61 7.82
C GLU A 54 -21.20 -44.05 6.66
N LEU A 55 -21.28 -44.70 5.49
CA LEU A 55 -20.61 -44.22 4.27
C LEU A 55 -21.22 -42.89 3.80
N ALA A 56 -22.54 -42.73 3.90
CA ALA A 56 -23.21 -41.47 3.59
C ALA A 56 -22.73 -40.33 4.49
N ILE A 57 -22.66 -40.56 5.81
CA ILE A 57 -22.21 -39.57 6.79
C ILE A 57 -20.74 -39.20 6.56
N GLN A 58 -19.87 -40.17 6.31
CA GLN A 58 -18.46 -39.91 5.98
C GLN A 58 -18.32 -39.08 4.70
N THR A 59 -19.11 -39.39 3.67
CA THR A 59 -19.13 -38.64 2.41
C THR A 59 -19.55 -37.18 2.66
N ALA A 60 -20.65 -36.99 3.39
CA ALA A 60 -21.16 -35.67 3.72
C ALA A 60 -20.18 -34.85 4.57
N ALA A 61 -19.54 -35.47 5.56
CA ALA A 61 -18.53 -34.82 6.40
C ALA A 61 -17.33 -34.33 5.56
N ASN A 62 -16.80 -35.17 4.68
CA ASN A 62 -15.67 -34.81 3.84
C ASN A 62 -16.02 -33.66 2.87
N LEU A 63 -17.21 -33.70 2.27
CA LEU A 63 -17.67 -32.64 1.37
C LEU A 63 -17.91 -31.32 2.10
N LEU A 64 -18.48 -31.37 3.31
CA LEU A 64 -18.65 -30.17 4.13
C LEU A 64 -17.30 -29.51 4.44
N MET A 65 -16.29 -30.31 4.81
CA MET A 65 -14.94 -29.82 5.08
C MET A 65 -14.29 -29.24 3.83
N LEU A 66 -14.47 -29.87 2.67
CA LEU A 66 -14.00 -29.36 1.39
C LEU A 66 -14.65 -28.01 1.05
N HIS A 67 -15.97 -27.90 1.16
CA HIS A 67 -16.69 -26.65 0.90
C HIS A 67 -16.30 -25.53 1.88
N ALA A 68 -16.12 -25.86 3.15
CA ALA A 68 -15.64 -24.90 4.15
C ALA A 68 -14.24 -24.40 3.80
N ALA A 69 -13.31 -25.30 3.46
CA ALA A 69 -11.96 -24.93 3.05
C ALA A 69 -11.96 -24.07 1.77
N GLN A 70 -12.76 -24.44 0.77
CA GLN A 70 -12.92 -23.67 -0.46
C GLN A 70 -13.46 -22.27 -0.18
N GLY A 71 -14.46 -22.13 0.70
CA GLY A 71 -15.01 -20.85 1.12
C GLY A 71 -13.96 -19.94 1.77
N VAL A 72 -13.11 -20.50 2.64
CA VAL A 72 -11.99 -19.76 3.25
C VAL A 72 -11.00 -19.28 2.19
N VAL A 73 -10.61 -20.13 1.23
CA VAL A 73 -9.69 -19.74 0.14
C VAL A 73 -10.28 -18.61 -0.70
N CYS A 74 -11.54 -18.72 -1.10
CA CYS A 74 -12.23 -17.66 -1.86
C CYS A 74 -12.26 -16.34 -1.10
N PHE A 75 -12.60 -16.37 0.21
CA PHE A 75 -12.59 -15.17 1.05
C PHE A 75 -11.20 -14.56 1.18
N GLN A 76 -10.18 -15.40 1.37
CA GLN A 76 -8.78 -14.97 1.47
C GLN A 76 -8.31 -14.25 0.19
N LEU A 77 -8.65 -14.79 -0.98
CA LEU A 77 -8.30 -14.20 -2.27
C LEU A 77 -8.92 -12.81 -2.45
N VAL A 78 -10.20 -12.64 -2.10
CA VAL A 78 -10.87 -11.34 -2.14
C VAL A 78 -10.17 -10.34 -1.22
N PHE A 79 -9.80 -10.76 -0.01
CA PHE A 79 -9.10 -9.89 0.93
C PHE A 79 -7.72 -9.47 0.42
N ILE A 80 -6.93 -10.41 -0.13
CA ILE A 80 -5.62 -10.13 -0.72
C ILE A 80 -5.76 -9.18 -1.92
N ALA A 81 -6.71 -9.45 -2.82
CA ALA A 81 -6.96 -8.59 -3.97
C ALA A 81 -7.33 -7.16 -3.55
N ARG A 82 -8.15 -7.01 -2.50
CA ARG A 82 -8.51 -5.70 -1.94
C ARG A 82 -7.29 -4.97 -1.37
N VAL A 83 -6.43 -5.67 -0.62
CA VAL A 83 -5.21 -5.06 -0.06
C VAL A 83 -4.30 -4.59 -1.18
N ILE A 84 -4.05 -5.42 -2.21
CA ILE A 84 -3.23 -5.05 -3.36
C ILE A 84 -3.81 -3.84 -4.10
N TYR A 85 -5.14 -3.81 -4.29
CA TYR A 85 -5.81 -2.69 -4.95
C TYR A 85 -5.64 -1.38 -4.18
N VAL A 86 -5.86 -1.40 -2.86
CA VAL A 86 -5.69 -0.22 -2.00
C VAL A 86 -4.24 0.25 -2.03
N ASP A 87 -3.28 -0.67 -1.89
CA ASP A 87 -1.85 -0.34 -1.89
C ASP A 87 -1.42 0.30 -3.22
N ARG A 88 -1.91 -0.24 -4.34
CA ARG A 88 -1.69 0.35 -5.67
C ARG A 88 -2.30 1.74 -5.81
N GLN A 89 -3.50 1.95 -5.26
CA GLN A 89 -4.15 3.25 -5.30
C GLN A 89 -3.36 4.29 -4.49
N THR A 90 -2.92 3.93 -3.28
CA THR A 90 -2.09 4.79 -2.43
C THR A 90 -0.76 5.12 -3.11
N LEU A 91 -0.14 4.18 -3.82
CA LEU A 91 1.08 4.43 -4.58
C LEU A 91 0.87 5.47 -5.68
N LEU A 92 -0.23 5.38 -6.43
CA LEU A 92 -0.57 6.34 -7.49
C LEU A 92 -0.85 7.75 -6.94
N GLU A 93 -1.55 7.84 -5.81
CA GLU A 93 -1.79 9.11 -5.12
C GLU A 93 -0.47 9.75 -4.65
N TYR A 94 0.45 8.94 -4.13
CA TYR A 94 1.78 9.40 -3.73
C TYR A 94 2.62 9.87 -4.92
N GLU A 95 2.58 9.15 -6.05
CA GLU A 95 3.27 9.55 -7.28
C GLU A 95 2.75 10.88 -7.83
N GLN A 96 1.42 11.07 -7.85
CA GLN A 96 0.81 12.34 -8.26
C GLN A 96 1.23 13.49 -7.35
N TYR A 97 1.13 13.30 -6.03
CA TYR A 97 1.54 14.29 -5.05
C TYR A 97 3.03 14.65 -5.18
N SER A 98 3.90 13.64 -5.35
CA SER A 98 5.33 13.85 -5.54
C SER A 98 5.65 14.67 -6.80
N LYS A 99 4.91 14.42 -7.89
CA LYS A 99 5.05 15.18 -9.13
C LYS A 99 4.63 16.63 -8.96
N GLU A 100 3.47 16.88 -8.38
CA GLU A 100 2.98 18.24 -8.11
C GLU A 100 3.93 19.01 -7.20
N TYR A 101 4.46 18.37 -6.17
CA TYR A 101 5.43 18.99 -5.26
C TYR A 101 6.73 19.34 -5.98
N THR A 102 7.23 18.46 -6.85
CA THR A 102 8.44 18.71 -7.62
C THR A 102 8.25 19.89 -8.57
N GLU A 103 7.12 19.96 -9.28
CA GLU A 103 6.78 21.09 -10.16
C GLU A 103 6.69 22.41 -9.39
N GLN A 104 6.10 22.41 -8.17
CA GLN A 104 6.06 23.61 -7.32
C GLN A 104 7.45 24.06 -6.86
N VAL A 105 8.32 23.12 -6.48
CA VAL A 105 9.70 23.42 -6.06
C VAL A 105 10.50 23.99 -7.24
N ASP A 106 10.35 23.44 -8.43
CA ASP A 106 11.03 23.92 -9.63
C ASP A 106 10.57 25.33 -10.02
N GLN A 107 9.25 25.59 -10.01
CA GLN A 107 8.71 26.93 -10.24
C GLN A 107 9.23 27.94 -9.22
N PHE A 108 9.21 27.59 -7.93
CA PHE A 108 9.74 28.46 -6.88
C PHE A 108 11.23 28.74 -7.07
N ARG A 109 12.01 27.73 -7.47
CA ARG A 109 13.44 27.88 -7.74
C ARG A 109 13.67 28.84 -8.91
N GLU A 110 12.95 28.69 -10.01
CA GLU A 110 13.03 29.59 -11.16
C GLU A 110 12.68 31.04 -10.78
N GLU A 111 11.60 31.25 -10.03
CA GLU A 111 11.20 32.57 -9.54
C GLU A 111 12.30 33.23 -8.69
N LYS A 112 12.90 32.48 -7.77
CA LYS A 112 14.00 32.98 -6.93
C LYS A 112 15.25 33.26 -7.74
N GLU A 113 15.58 32.43 -8.71
CA GLU A 113 16.71 32.65 -9.60
C GLU A 113 16.53 33.91 -10.45
N HIS A 114 15.33 34.15 -10.96
CA HIS A 114 14.99 35.40 -11.65
C HIS A 114 15.14 36.63 -10.73
N GLU A 115 14.66 36.57 -9.49
CA GLU A 115 14.78 37.68 -8.55
C GLU A 115 16.23 37.94 -8.15
N ILE A 116 17.03 36.89 -7.90
CA ILE A 116 18.47 37.02 -7.63
C ILE A 116 19.16 37.71 -8.81
N ASN A 117 18.87 37.29 -10.04
CA ASN A 117 19.45 37.89 -11.23
C ASN A 117 19.01 39.36 -11.41
N ARG A 118 17.76 39.70 -11.08
CA ARG A 118 17.26 41.07 -11.06
C ARG A 118 18.02 41.94 -10.04
N LEU A 119 18.19 41.44 -8.82
CA LEU A 119 18.91 42.13 -7.75
C LEU A 119 20.39 42.32 -8.10
N ARG A 120 21.05 41.31 -8.68
CA ARG A 120 22.43 41.41 -9.17
C ARG A 120 22.59 42.52 -10.22
N ARG A 121 21.65 42.65 -11.16
CA ARG A 121 21.64 43.73 -12.16
C ARG A 121 21.50 45.10 -11.48
N LYS A 122 20.56 45.26 -10.55
CA LYS A 122 20.38 46.52 -9.80
C LYS A 122 21.65 46.89 -9.02
N LEU A 123 22.26 45.92 -8.33
CA LEU A 123 23.50 46.15 -7.59
C LEU A 123 24.65 46.60 -8.49
N LYS A 124 24.77 46.03 -9.70
CA LYS A 124 25.77 46.45 -10.69
C LYS A 124 25.58 47.92 -11.10
N VAL A 125 24.33 48.34 -11.32
CA VAL A 125 24.02 49.75 -11.65
C VAL A 125 24.37 50.67 -10.49
N LEU A 126 24.00 50.31 -9.26
CA LEU A 126 24.32 51.12 -8.07
C LEU A 126 25.83 51.30 -7.90
N LYS A 127 26.62 50.23 -8.03
CA LYS A 127 28.09 50.31 -7.99
C LYS A 127 28.66 51.24 -9.07
N GLN A 128 28.11 51.19 -10.29
CA GLN A 128 28.55 52.10 -11.35
C GLN A 128 28.23 53.58 -11.05
N VAL A 129 27.10 53.85 -10.41
CA VAL A 129 26.73 55.21 -9.98
C VAL A 129 27.66 55.68 -8.87
N GLU A 130 27.90 54.83 -7.86
CA GLU A 130 28.84 55.10 -6.76
C GLU A 130 30.25 55.40 -7.28
N ASP A 131 30.77 54.59 -8.19
CA ASP A 131 32.08 54.80 -8.82
C ASP A 131 32.15 56.13 -9.58
N LYS A 132 31.08 56.50 -10.31
CA LYS A 132 31.00 57.77 -11.03
C LYS A 132 30.96 58.96 -10.07
N MET A 133 30.19 58.87 -8.99
CA MET A 133 30.12 59.91 -7.96
C MET A 133 31.46 60.09 -7.25
N SER A 134 32.12 58.98 -6.89
CA SER A 134 33.45 58.99 -6.28
C SER A 134 34.48 59.66 -7.20
N LYS A 135 34.53 59.28 -8.49
CA LYS A 135 35.40 59.92 -9.49
C LYS A 135 35.09 61.40 -9.68
N ALA A 136 33.82 61.78 -9.68
CA ALA A 136 33.42 63.19 -9.79
C ALA A 136 33.86 64.01 -8.56
N ALA A 137 33.72 63.46 -7.36
CA ALA A 137 34.18 64.09 -6.12
C ALA A 137 35.70 64.27 -6.09
N ILE A 138 36.47 63.26 -6.53
CA ILE A 138 37.94 63.37 -6.64
C ILE A 138 38.32 64.48 -7.63
N ARG A 139 37.67 64.54 -8.80
CA ARG A 139 37.91 65.62 -9.79
C ARG A 139 37.54 67.00 -9.26
N ALA A 140 36.45 67.12 -8.52
CA ALA A 140 36.04 68.38 -7.91
C ALA A 140 37.06 68.86 -6.86
N ARG A 141 37.58 67.95 -6.03
CA ARG A 141 38.65 68.25 -5.06
C ARG A 141 39.95 68.68 -5.76
N ALA A 142 40.38 67.95 -6.79
CA ALA A 142 41.59 68.29 -7.54
C ALA A 142 41.51 69.70 -8.17
N LYS A 143 40.37 70.05 -8.77
CA LYS A 143 40.14 71.40 -9.31
C LYS A 143 40.15 72.48 -8.24
N ALA A 144 39.59 72.22 -7.06
CA ALA A 144 39.57 73.17 -5.95
C ALA A 144 41.00 73.48 -5.46
N THR A 145 41.86 72.45 -5.35
CA THR A 145 43.28 72.60 -4.96
C THR A 145 44.16 73.27 -6.02
N GLU A 146 43.78 73.22 -7.31
CA GLU A 146 44.49 73.95 -8.38
C GLU A 146 44.10 75.44 -8.45
N SER A 147 43.03 75.84 -7.76
CA SER A 147 42.49 77.21 -7.74
C SER A 147 42.79 77.99 -6.45
N GLU A 148 43.52 77.41 -5.49
CA GLU A 148 44.11 78.14 -4.36
C GLU A 148 45.51 78.67 -4.76
N PRO A 149 45.74 80.00 -4.73
CA PRO A 149 47.02 80.62 -5.10
C PRO A 149 48.13 80.44 -4.05
#